data_AF-A0A3L6T019-F1
#
_entry.id   AF-A0A3L6T019-F1
#
_cell.length_a   1.000
_cell.length_b   1.000
_cell.length_c   1.000
_cell.angle_alpha   90.00
_cell.angle_beta   90.00
_cell.angle_gamma   90.00
#
_symmetry.space_group_name_H-M   'P 1'
#
loop_
_entity.id
_entity.type
_entity.pdbx_description
1 polymer ?
#
loop_
_entity_poly.entity_id
_entity_poly.type
_entity_poly.pdbx_seq_one_letter_code
_entity_poly.pdbx_strand_id
1 'polypeptide(L)'
;MDLEHGSKKPHAAPAAVVAPTCNKLLQLRDRLVAVQPVVLRAAAALAAAVAAVVMALNTQSYTAVVAIVGTRLLTQTFTAEFRDTPAFVYFVIANAIAGAYNLVVLIIRRLTLRRRTASLVVLMLDMVIMALLATGAATAASMAALGKNGNLHARWNPICDRFGSFCSRGGIAIVSSFIGVALMLALNLLSAAANEHRPSVAGQ
;
A
#
# COMPACT_ATOMS: atom_id res chain seq x y z
N MET A 1 52.78 -47.39 -45.13
CA MET A 1 51.95 -48.27 -45.98
C MET A 1 50.54 -47.75 -45.84
N ASP A 2 50.21 -46.86 -46.75
CA ASP A 2 48.93 -46.18 -46.92
C ASP A 2 47.77 -47.15 -47.08
N LEU A 3 46.56 -46.75 -46.64
CA LEU A 3 45.47 -46.45 -47.58
C LEU A 3 44.22 -45.90 -46.88
N GLU A 4 43.75 -44.78 -47.44
CA GLU A 4 42.51 -44.05 -47.23
C GLU A 4 41.22 -44.88 -47.36
N HIS A 5 40.15 -44.39 -46.70
CA HIS A 5 38.82 -44.02 -47.26
C HIS A 5 37.99 -43.51 -46.05
N GLY A 6 37.24 -42.41 -46.02
CA GLY A 6 36.77 -41.44 -46.99
C GLY A 6 35.48 -40.82 -46.44
N SER A 7 35.43 -39.48 -46.36
CA SER A 7 34.22 -38.63 -46.45
C SER A 7 33.15 -38.62 -45.34
N LYS A 8 33.10 -37.52 -44.55
CA LYS A 8 31.99 -36.54 -44.51
C LYS A 8 32.13 -35.50 -43.37
N LYS A 9 32.38 -34.24 -43.76
CA LYS A 9 31.76 -33.01 -43.19
C LYS A 9 31.11 -32.31 -44.40
N PRO A 10 30.07 -31.46 -44.29
CA PRO A 10 29.62 -30.71 -43.11
C PRO A 10 28.08 -30.71 -42.90
N HIS A 11 27.62 -30.51 -41.66
CA HIS A 11 26.36 -29.80 -41.46
C HIS A 11 26.58 -28.75 -40.38
N ALA A 12 26.66 -27.51 -40.83
CA ALA A 12 26.55 -26.34 -40.00
C ALA A 12 25.21 -26.42 -39.26
N ALA A 13 25.26 -26.41 -37.93
CA ALA A 13 24.11 -26.02 -37.15
C ALA A 13 23.74 -24.60 -37.59
N PRO A 14 22.47 -24.30 -37.93
CA PRO A 14 22.09 -22.95 -38.26
C PRO A 14 22.33 -22.09 -37.01
N ALA A 15 23.19 -21.09 -37.18
CA ALA A 15 23.38 -20.03 -36.22
C ALA A 15 22.01 -19.50 -35.80
N ALA A 16 21.81 -19.41 -34.49
CA ALA A 16 20.63 -18.80 -33.88
C ALA A 16 20.50 -17.34 -34.33
N VAL A 17 19.70 -17.07 -35.36
CA VAL A 17 19.35 -15.70 -35.81
C VAL A 17 18.11 -15.17 -35.09
N VAL A 18 17.69 -15.78 -33.96
CA VAL A 18 16.59 -15.28 -33.11
C VAL A 18 17.16 -14.60 -31.86
N ALA A 19 18.03 -13.61 -32.03
CA ALA A 19 18.79 -13.01 -30.92
C ALA A 19 18.46 -11.54 -30.53
N PRO A 20 17.92 -10.63 -31.37
CA PRO A 20 17.77 -9.24 -30.92
C PRO A 20 16.51 -9.01 -30.07
N THR A 21 15.38 -9.64 -30.42
CA THR A 21 14.07 -9.38 -29.78
C THR A 21 13.88 -10.21 -28.50
N CYS A 22 14.33 -11.47 -28.49
CA CYS A 22 14.25 -12.34 -27.31
C CYS A 22 15.15 -11.82 -26.18
N ASN A 23 16.37 -11.36 -26.51
CA ASN A 23 17.29 -10.81 -25.52
C ASN A 23 16.78 -9.46 -24.96
N LYS A 24 16.14 -8.62 -25.79
CA LYS A 24 15.44 -7.40 -25.32
C LYS A 24 14.27 -7.70 -24.39
N LEU A 25 13.44 -8.70 -24.71
CA LEU A 25 12.31 -9.11 -23.86
C LEU A 25 12.77 -9.67 -22.51
N LEU A 26 13.84 -10.49 -22.51
CA LEU A 26 14.46 -11.01 -21.30
C LEU A 26 15.04 -9.88 -20.44
N GLN A 27 15.78 -8.96 -21.07
CA GLN A 27 16.38 -7.83 -20.37
C GLN A 27 15.32 -6.86 -19.82
N LEU A 28 14.24 -6.61 -20.56
CA LEU A 28 13.10 -5.83 -20.09
C LEU A 28 12.44 -6.51 -18.90
N ARG A 29 12.22 -7.82 -18.94
CA ARG A 29 11.67 -8.59 -17.82
C ARG A 29 12.54 -8.50 -16.57
N ASP A 30 13.86 -8.64 -16.70
CA ASP A 30 14.78 -8.52 -15.56
C ASP A 30 14.81 -7.10 -14.98
N ARG A 31 14.76 -6.08 -15.84
CA ARG A 31 14.62 -4.69 -15.43
C ARG A 31 13.28 -4.45 -14.73
N LEU A 32 12.19 -5.01 -15.26
CA LEU A 32 10.85 -4.91 -14.67
C LEU A 32 10.83 -5.57 -13.30
N VAL A 33 11.38 -6.78 -13.15
CA VAL A 33 11.43 -7.52 -11.88
C VAL A 33 12.29 -6.80 -10.84
N ALA A 34 13.40 -6.17 -11.24
CA ALA A 34 14.23 -5.38 -10.33
C ALA A 34 13.55 -4.08 -9.86
N VAL A 35 12.76 -3.46 -10.73
CA VAL A 35 12.05 -2.18 -10.50
C VAL A 35 10.70 -2.40 -9.79
N GLN A 36 10.04 -3.54 -10.01
CA GLN A 36 8.75 -3.93 -9.42
C GLN A 36 8.65 -3.64 -7.91
N PRO A 37 9.57 -4.09 -7.05
CA PRO A 37 9.48 -3.82 -5.61
C PRO A 37 9.71 -2.34 -5.24
N VAL A 38 10.39 -1.56 -6.09
CA VAL A 38 10.52 -0.09 -5.88
C VAL A 38 9.19 0.57 -6.19
N VAL A 39 8.58 0.21 -7.31
CA VAL A 39 7.33 0.79 -7.79
C VAL A 39 6.19 0.47 -6.83
N LEU A 40 6.07 -0.77 -6.37
CA LEU A 40 5.03 -1.13 -5.38
C LEU A 40 5.21 -0.37 -4.06
N ARG A 41 6.45 -0.18 -3.58
CA ARG A 41 6.71 0.60 -2.34
C ARG A 41 6.36 2.07 -2.53
N ALA A 42 6.73 2.66 -3.67
CA ALA A 42 6.38 4.04 -3.98
C ALA A 42 4.85 4.21 -4.11
N ALA A 43 4.17 3.29 -4.79
CA ALA A 43 2.72 3.29 -4.91
C ALA A 43 2.03 3.13 -3.55
N ALA A 44 2.49 2.22 -2.69
CA ALA A 44 1.95 2.04 -1.35
C ALA A 44 2.18 3.28 -0.46
N ALA A 45 3.36 3.91 -0.55
CA ALA A 45 3.65 5.16 0.16
C ALA A 45 2.77 6.31 -0.29
N LEU A 46 2.55 6.45 -1.60
CA LEU A 46 1.66 7.47 -2.17
C LEU A 46 0.21 7.23 -1.75
N ALA A 47 -0.26 5.98 -1.80
CA ALA A 47 -1.60 5.62 -1.34
C ALA A 47 -1.80 5.97 0.14
N ALA A 48 -0.83 5.63 1.00
CA ALA A 48 -0.87 5.96 2.42
C ALA A 48 -0.80 7.47 2.68
N ALA A 49 0.04 8.20 1.95
CA ALA A 49 0.15 9.66 2.06
C ALA A 49 -1.16 10.34 1.65
N VAL A 50 -1.75 9.92 0.52
CA VAL A 50 -3.06 10.44 0.07
C VAL A 50 -4.14 10.11 1.10
N ALA A 51 -4.20 8.89 1.62
CA ALA A 51 -5.14 8.50 2.65
C ALA A 51 -5.03 9.38 3.90
N ALA A 52 -3.81 9.56 4.42
CA ALA A 52 -3.54 10.39 5.60
C ALA A 52 -3.91 11.86 5.36
N VAL A 53 -3.49 12.43 4.24
CA VAL A 53 -3.73 13.85 3.92
C VAL A 53 -5.21 14.11 3.68
N VAL A 54 -5.90 13.27 2.90
CA VAL A 54 -7.34 13.42 2.64
C VAL A 54 -8.12 13.32 3.94
N MET A 55 -7.79 12.38 4.83
CA MET A 55 -8.46 12.22 6.11
C MET A 55 -8.14 13.35 7.10
N ALA A 56 -6.89 13.81 7.16
CA ALA A 56 -6.45 14.87 8.07
C ALA A 56 -6.98 16.26 7.66
N LEU A 57 -7.09 16.52 6.36
CA LEU A 57 -7.68 17.75 5.83
C LEU A 57 -9.22 17.68 5.74
N ASN A 58 -9.81 16.55 6.13
CA ASN A 58 -11.25 16.38 6.12
C ASN A 58 -11.85 17.10 7.34
N THR A 59 -12.23 18.35 7.16
CA THR A 59 -13.00 19.11 8.14
C THR A 59 -14.32 19.52 7.52
N GLN A 60 -15.42 19.29 8.24
CA GLN A 60 -16.73 19.79 7.86
C GLN A 60 -17.45 20.34 9.08
N SER A 61 -17.74 21.64 9.06
CA SER A 61 -18.58 22.30 10.06
C SER A 61 -20.03 22.32 9.58
N TYR A 62 -20.95 21.95 10.46
CA TYR A 62 -22.39 22.03 10.21
C TYR A 62 -23.05 22.86 11.31
N THR A 63 -23.80 23.88 10.93
CA THR A 63 -24.54 24.73 11.87
C THR A 63 -25.93 24.14 12.06
N ALA A 64 -26.21 23.58 13.24
CA ALA A 64 -27.53 23.06 13.58
C ALA A 64 -28.25 24.05 14.51
N VAL A 65 -29.54 24.28 14.29
CA VAL A 65 -30.37 25.03 15.25
C VAL A 65 -30.69 24.10 16.41
N VAL A 66 -30.15 24.38 17.59
CA VAL A 66 -30.28 23.52 18.77
C VAL A 66 -31.46 23.89 19.66
N ALA A 67 -31.91 25.14 19.59
CA ALA A 67 -33.10 25.60 20.31
C ALA A 67 -33.72 26.82 19.64
N ILE A 68 -35.04 26.96 19.80
CA ILE A 68 -35.78 28.19 19.46
C ILE A 68 -36.31 28.73 20.78
N VAL A 69 -35.80 29.89 21.21
CA VAL A 69 -36.25 30.57 22.43
C VAL A 69 -36.95 31.86 22.00
N GLY A 70 -38.28 31.86 22.09
CA GLY A 70 -39.12 32.95 21.55
C GLY A 70 -39.03 33.00 20.02
N THR A 71 -38.58 34.14 19.47
CA THR A 71 -38.39 34.37 18.02
C THR A 71 -36.93 34.25 17.55
N ARG A 72 -35.98 33.95 18.46
CA ARG A 72 -34.56 33.85 18.11
C ARG A 72 -34.12 32.38 17.97
N LEU A 73 -33.44 32.09 16.86
CA LEU A 73 -32.81 30.80 16.62
C LEU A 73 -31.46 30.76 17.34
N LEU A 74 -31.29 29.81 18.26
CA LEU A 74 -30.00 29.49 18.85
C LEU A 74 -29.33 28.46 17.94
N THR A 75 -28.42 28.95 17.09
CA THR A 75 -27.59 28.13 16.22
C THR A 75 -26.34 27.69 16.98
N GLN A 76 -26.09 26.39 17.06
CA GLN A 76 -24.84 25.83 17.55
C GLN A 76 -24.09 25.18 16.39
N THR A 77 -22.84 25.58 16.22
CA THR A 77 -21.95 25.01 15.21
C THR A 77 -21.40 23.68 15.73
N PHE A 78 -21.83 22.57 15.15
CA PHE A 78 -21.21 21.27 15.36
C PHE A 78 -20.14 21.08 14.29
N THR A 79 -18.89 21.17 14.69
CA THR A 79 -17.75 20.84 13.84
C THR A 79 -17.50 19.35 13.99
N ALA A 80 -17.58 18.60 12.89
CA ALA A 80 -17.12 17.22 12.85
C ALA A 80 -15.67 17.24 12.37
N GLU A 81 -14.72 17.02 13.28
CA GLU A 81 -13.31 16.92 12.98
C GLU A 81 -12.84 15.47 13.06
N PHE A 82 -11.84 15.10 12.24
CA PHE A 82 -11.20 13.78 12.33
C PHE A 82 -10.62 13.50 13.73
N ARG A 83 -10.30 14.54 14.50
CA ARG A 83 -9.76 14.46 15.87
C ARG A 83 -10.79 14.01 16.90
N ASP A 84 -12.08 14.17 16.62
CA ASP A 84 -13.15 13.82 17.55
C ASP A 84 -13.35 12.30 17.65
N THR A 85 -12.90 11.54 16.65
CA THR A 85 -13.02 10.09 16.62
C THR A 85 -11.64 9.43 16.70
N PRO A 86 -11.32 8.70 17.78
CA PRO A 86 -9.99 8.12 17.96
C PRO A 86 -9.59 7.12 16.87
N ALA A 87 -10.57 6.48 16.20
CA ALA A 87 -10.32 5.60 15.07
C ALA A 87 -9.73 6.32 13.85
N PHE A 88 -10.22 7.53 13.53
CA PHE A 88 -9.69 8.31 12.42
C PHE A 88 -8.30 8.88 12.74
N VAL A 89 -8.06 9.26 14.01
CA VAL A 89 -6.72 9.65 14.47
C VAL A 89 -5.73 8.49 14.32
N TYR A 90 -6.10 7.29 14.76
CA TYR A 90 -5.25 6.10 14.61
C TYR A 90 -4.98 5.78 13.13
N PHE A 91 -5.99 5.89 12.26
CA PHE A 91 -5.84 5.72 10.82
C PHE A 91 -4.82 6.69 10.19
N VAL A 92 -4.89 7.98 10.55
CA VAL A 92 -3.94 9.00 10.05
C VAL A 92 -2.53 8.70 10.53
N ILE A 93 -2.36 8.38 11.82
CA ILE A 93 -1.06 8.05 12.40
C ILE A 93 -0.47 6.80 11.74
N ALA A 94 -1.27 5.73 11.59
CA ALA A 94 -0.84 4.49 10.94
C ALA A 94 -0.37 4.72 9.50
N ASN A 95 -1.12 5.49 8.71
CA ASN A 95 -0.76 5.83 7.34
C ASN A 95 0.48 6.73 7.26
N ALA A 96 0.64 7.67 8.20
CA ALA A 96 1.83 8.52 8.29
C ALA A 96 3.09 7.71 8.61
N ILE A 97 3.02 6.79 9.58
CA ILE A 97 4.13 5.88 9.92
C ILE A 97 4.50 5.02 8.72
N ALA A 98 3.50 4.45 8.03
CA ALA A 98 3.73 3.63 6.85
C ALA A 98 4.39 4.41 5.70
N GLY A 99 3.96 5.66 5.47
CA GLY A 99 4.57 6.55 4.47
C GLY A 99 6.02 6.86 4.81
N ALA A 100 6.30 7.26 6.06
CA ALA A 100 7.66 7.54 6.52
C ALA A 100 8.56 6.31 6.42
N TYR A 101 8.07 5.14 6.85
CA TYR A 101 8.82 3.88 6.75
C TYR A 101 9.17 3.53 5.30
N ASN A 102 8.19 3.59 4.38
CA ASN A 102 8.45 3.30 2.97
C ASN A 102 9.46 4.27 2.35
N LEU A 103 9.42 5.55 2.71
CA LEU A 103 10.40 6.54 2.28
C LEU A 103 11.81 6.22 2.80
N VAL A 104 11.92 5.88 4.09
CA VAL A 104 13.20 5.49 4.71
C VAL A 104 13.78 4.25 4.02
N VAL A 105 12.98 3.23 3.75
CA VAL A 105 13.47 2.02 3.05
C VAL A 105 13.89 2.34 1.61
N LEU A 106 13.18 3.23 0.91
CA LEU A 106 13.57 3.69 -0.43
C LEU A 106 14.93 4.40 -0.38
N ILE A 107 15.16 5.29 0.58
CA ILE A 107 16.42 6.01 0.75
C ILE A 107 17.56 5.04 1.09
N ILE A 108 17.37 4.14 2.06
CA ILE A 108 18.40 3.14 2.44
C ILE A 108 18.77 2.25 1.25
N ARG A 109 17.77 1.82 0.46
CA ARG A 109 18.00 1.00 -0.73
C ARG A 109 18.75 1.74 -1.84
N ARG A 110 18.65 3.08 -1.90
CA ARG A 110 19.45 3.91 -2.81
C ARG A 110 20.88 4.08 -2.34
N LEU A 111 21.10 4.21 -1.03
CA LEU A 111 22.41 4.51 -0.44
C LEU A 111 23.31 3.29 -0.25
N THR A 112 22.75 2.11 0.01
CA THR A 112 23.54 0.92 0.41
C THR A 112 23.40 -0.23 -0.58
N LEU A 113 24.53 -0.74 -1.11
CA LEU A 113 24.59 -2.03 -1.82
C LEU A 113 24.38 -3.20 -0.83
N ARG A 114 23.12 -3.58 -0.68
CA ARG A 114 22.53 -4.85 -0.21
C ARG A 114 23.45 -5.83 0.57
N ARG A 115 23.47 -5.72 1.91
CA ARG A 115 23.83 -6.85 2.79
C ARG A 115 22.63 -7.80 2.93
N ARG A 116 22.86 -9.12 2.90
CA ARG A 116 21.82 -10.17 2.93
C ARG A 116 20.94 -10.14 4.18
N THR A 117 21.54 -9.85 5.34
CA THR A 117 20.84 -9.76 6.65
C THR A 117 19.83 -8.62 6.71
N ALA A 118 20.09 -7.49 6.04
CA ALA A 118 19.18 -6.36 5.99
C ALA A 118 17.85 -6.70 5.27
N SER A 119 17.86 -7.69 4.37
CA SER A 119 16.67 -8.05 3.57
C SER A 119 15.60 -8.77 4.41
N LEU A 120 15.99 -9.60 5.38
CA LEU A 120 15.04 -10.32 6.24
C LEU A 120 14.44 -9.38 7.30
N VAL A 121 15.25 -8.48 7.86
CA VAL A 121 14.77 -7.47 8.81
C VAL A 121 13.73 -6.56 8.15
N VAL A 122 14.01 -6.08 6.94
CA VAL A 122 13.06 -5.27 6.17
C VAL A 122 11.77 -6.03 5.88
N LEU A 123 11.83 -7.34 5.59
CA LEU A 123 10.62 -8.15 5.38
C LEU A 123 9.75 -8.24 6.65
N MET A 124 10.37 -8.43 7.82
CA MET A 124 9.64 -8.47 9.09
C MET A 124 9.00 -7.12 9.42
N LEU A 125 9.74 -6.01 9.23
CA LEU A 125 9.19 -4.67 9.43
C LEU A 125 8.07 -4.36 8.41
N ASP A 126 8.21 -4.79 7.16
CA ASP A 126 7.17 -4.64 6.13
C ASP A 126 5.86 -5.35 6.55
N MET A 127 5.94 -6.52 7.20
CA MET A 127 4.75 -7.20 7.75
C MET A 127 4.10 -6.42 8.89
N VAL A 128 4.90 -5.88 9.82
CA VAL A 128 4.40 -5.07 10.94
C VAL A 128 3.68 -3.82 10.43
N ILE A 129 4.26 -3.13 9.44
CA ILE A 129 3.66 -1.94 8.84
C ILE A 129 2.38 -2.29 8.07
N MET A 130 2.36 -3.41 7.36
CA MET A 130 1.15 -3.88 6.67
C MET A 130 0.03 -4.19 7.67
N ALA A 131 0.34 -4.85 8.78
CA ALA A 131 -0.61 -5.11 9.86
C ALA A 131 -1.13 -3.81 10.47
N LEU A 132 -0.25 -2.85 10.76
CA LEU A 132 -0.61 -1.53 11.30
C LEU A 132 -1.57 -0.77 10.37
N LEU A 133 -1.31 -0.77 9.07
CA LEU A 133 -2.20 -0.17 8.07
C LEU A 133 -3.55 -0.89 8.02
N ALA A 134 -3.55 -2.22 8.05
CA ALA A 134 -4.77 -3.02 7.98
C ALA A 134 -5.67 -2.80 9.20
N THR A 135 -5.10 -2.78 10.41
CA THR A 135 -5.84 -2.49 11.65
C THR A 135 -6.34 -1.04 11.67
N GLY A 136 -5.53 -0.09 11.19
CA GLY A 136 -5.94 1.32 11.05
C GLY A 136 -7.11 1.49 10.09
N ALA A 137 -7.02 0.89 8.90
CA ALA A 137 -8.08 0.93 7.90
C ALA A 137 -9.36 0.24 8.39
N ALA A 138 -9.24 -0.91 9.06
CA ALA A 138 -10.39 -1.66 9.58
C ALA A 138 -11.13 -0.89 10.69
N THR A 139 -10.40 -0.24 11.60
CA THR A 139 -11.02 0.57 12.67
C THR A 139 -11.68 1.84 12.13
N ALA A 140 -11.07 2.51 11.15
CA ALA A 140 -11.71 3.63 10.47
C ALA A 140 -12.95 3.18 9.67
N ALA A 141 -12.89 2.03 9.01
CA ALA A 141 -14.01 1.48 8.26
C ALA A 141 -15.20 1.12 9.15
N SER A 142 -14.96 0.56 10.35
CA SER A 142 -16.04 0.24 11.28
C SER A 142 -16.74 1.51 11.80
N MET A 143 -15.97 2.56 12.11
CA MET A 143 -16.54 3.86 12.48
C MET A 143 -17.27 4.54 11.33
N ALA A 144 -16.76 4.42 10.09
CA ALA A 144 -17.45 4.92 8.91
C ALA A 144 -18.78 4.17 8.66
N ALA A 145 -18.81 2.86 8.90
CA ALA A 145 -20.03 2.05 8.79
C ALA A 145 -21.07 2.46 9.84
N LEU A 146 -20.65 2.72 11.08
CA LEU A 146 -21.51 3.29 12.13
C LEU A 146 -22.01 4.68 11.76
N GLY A 147 -21.15 5.53 11.18
CA GLY A 147 -21.54 6.86 10.72
C GLY A 147 -22.58 6.84 9.59
N LYS A 148 -22.53 5.84 8.71
CA LYS A 148 -23.44 5.69 7.57
C LYS A 148 -24.77 5.03 7.95
N ASN A 149 -24.71 3.90 8.67
CA ASN A 149 -25.89 3.08 8.94
C ASN A 149 -26.53 3.38 10.30
N GLY A 150 -25.78 3.98 11.23
CA GLY A 150 -26.17 4.09 12.63
C GLY A 150 -26.26 2.72 13.33
N ASN A 151 -26.61 2.75 14.61
CA ASN A 151 -27.00 1.57 15.36
C ASN A 151 -28.02 1.96 16.44
N LEU A 152 -29.27 1.55 16.27
CA LEU A 152 -30.35 1.85 17.21
C LEU A 152 -30.10 1.26 18.61
N HIS A 153 -29.49 0.08 18.69
CA HIS A 153 -29.17 -0.58 19.97
C HIS A 153 -28.12 0.21 20.78
N ALA A 154 -27.19 0.86 20.11
CA ALA A 154 -26.20 1.74 20.73
C ALA A 154 -26.65 3.21 20.80
N ARG A 155 -27.91 3.52 20.42
CA ARG A 155 -28.42 4.89 20.25
C ARG A 155 -27.55 5.79 19.36
N TRP A 156 -26.86 5.17 18.40
CA TRP A 156 -26.00 5.88 17.46
C TRP A 156 -26.82 6.26 16.22
N ASN A 157 -27.08 7.55 16.04
CA ASN A 157 -27.81 8.04 14.87
C ASN A 157 -26.88 8.20 13.66
N PRO A 158 -27.31 7.94 12.42
CA PRO A 158 -26.49 8.18 11.24
C PRO A 158 -26.08 9.65 11.15
N ILE A 159 -24.77 9.87 11.00
CA ILE A 159 -24.14 11.21 10.94
C ILE A 159 -23.95 11.62 9.47
N CYS A 160 -23.75 10.64 8.57
CA CYS A 160 -23.48 10.91 7.16
C CYS A 160 -24.64 11.57 6.40
N ASP A 161 -25.87 11.53 6.92
CA ASP A 161 -27.02 12.26 6.36
C ASP A 161 -26.85 13.77 6.47
N ARG A 162 -26.16 14.25 7.51
CA ARG A 162 -25.85 15.67 7.73
C ARG A 162 -24.49 16.04 7.13
N PHE A 163 -23.51 15.16 7.26
CA PHE A 163 -22.11 15.39 6.87
C PHE A 163 -21.69 14.56 5.64
N GLY A 164 -22.49 14.64 4.57
CA GLY A 164 -22.29 13.80 3.38
C GLY A 164 -20.92 13.99 2.69
N SER A 165 -20.42 15.22 2.60
CA SER A 165 -19.11 15.50 1.99
C SER A 165 -17.96 14.92 2.81
N PHE A 166 -18.00 15.09 4.14
CA PHE A 166 -17.03 14.49 5.06
C PHE A 166 -17.02 12.96 4.94
N CYS A 167 -18.20 12.34 4.94
CA CYS A 167 -18.30 10.88 4.82
C CYS A 167 -17.83 10.38 3.45
N SER A 168 -18.12 11.10 2.37
CA SER A 168 -17.65 10.74 1.02
C SER A 168 -16.12 10.81 0.92
N ARG A 169 -15.51 11.93 1.33
CA ARG A 169 -14.05 12.12 1.33
C ARG A 169 -13.36 11.12 2.26
N GLY A 170 -13.93 10.88 3.44
CA GLY A 170 -13.42 9.91 4.39
C GLY A 170 -13.50 8.46 3.88
N GLY A 171 -14.59 8.10 3.20
CA GLY A 171 -14.71 6.81 2.53
C GLY A 171 -13.65 6.62 1.46
N ILE A 172 -13.37 7.64 0.64
CA ILE A 172 -12.31 7.59 -0.37
C ILE A 172 -10.93 7.39 0.28
N ALA A 173 -10.66 8.10 1.39
CA ALA A 173 -9.41 7.94 2.14
C ALA A 173 -9.25 6.49 2.64
N ILE A 174 -10.29 5.93 3.27
CA ILE A 174 -10.28 4.55 3.77
C ILE A 174 -10.03 3.54 2.64
N VAL A 175 -10.73 3.68 1.51
CA VAL A 175 -10.53 2.82 0.33
C VAL A 175 -9.10 2.91 -0.18
N SER A 176 -8.53 4.12 -0.27
CA SER A 176 -7.14 4.31 -0.69
C SER A 176 -6.13 3.63 0.23
N SER A 177 -6.39 3.61 1.54
CA SER A 177 -5.55 2.88 2.50
C SER A 177 -5.65 1.36 2.34
N PHE A 178 -6.84 0.81 2.04
CA PHE A 178 -6.98 -0.62 1.72
C PHE A 178 -6.23 -1.03 0.46
N ILE A 179 -6.19 -0.16 -0.55
CA ILE A 179 -5.35 -0.36 -1.74
C ILE A 179 -3.87 -0.42 -1.32
N GLY A 180 -3.43 0.49 -0.45
CA GLY A 180 -2.08 0.47 0.13
C GLY A 180 -1.75 -0.84 0.86
N VAL A 181 -2.70 -1.38 1.65
CA VAL A 181 -2.56 -2.69 2.32
C VAL A 181 -2.40 -3.82 1.30
N ALA A 182 -3.22 -3.85 0.25
CA ALA A 182 -3.14 -4.86 -0.79
C ALA A 182 -1.79 -4.82 -1.54
N LEU A 183 -1.27 -3.62 -1.83
CA LEU A 183 0.05 -3.44 -2.44
C LEU A 183 1.17 -3.93 -1.52
N MET A 184 1.09 -3.62 -0.22
CA MET A 184 2.04 -4.13 0.78
C MET A 184 1.98 -5.65 0.93
N LEU A 185 0.79 -6.25 0.86
CA LEU A 185 0.62 -7.70 0.87
C LEU A 185 1.29 -8.34 -0.35
N ALA A 186 1.06 -7.79 -1.55
CA ALA A 186 1.72 -8.26 -2.77
C ALA A 186 3.25 -8.17 -2.68
N LEU A 187 3.79 -7.08 -2.12
CA LEU A 187 5.23 -6.93 -1.85
C LEU A 187 5.76 -8.04 -0.93
N ASN A 188 5.05 -8.32 0.15
CA ASN A 188 5.45 -9.33 1.13
C ASN A 188 5.45 -10.73 0.51
N LEU A 189 4.43 -11.08 -0.28
CA LEU A 189 4.33 -12.36 -0.98
C LEU A 189 5.45 -12.54 -2.00
N LEU A 190 5.73 -11.51 -2.81
CA LEU A 190 6.83 -11.54 -3.78
C LEU A 190 8.18 -11.69 -3.10
N SER A 191 8.37 -11.01 -1.96
CA SER A 191 9.62 -11.07 -1.19
C SER A 191 9.82 -12.43 -0.53
N ALA A 192 8.75 -13.05 -0.03
CA ALA A 192 8.76 -14.40 0.52
C ALA A 192 9.08 -15.45 -0.56
N ALA A 193 8.39 -15.39 -1.71
CA ALA A 193 8.62 -16.32 -2.82
C ALA A 193 10.06 -16.22 -3.37
N ALA A 194 10.61 -15.00 -3.44
CA ALA A 194 12.00 -14.79 -3.85
C ALA A 194 13.03 -15.34 -2.84
N ASN A 195 12.66 -15.43 -1.56
CA ASN A 195 13.50 -16.03 -0.53
C ASN A 195 13.44 -17.55 -0.57
N GLU A 196 12.28 -18.14 -0.85
CA GLU A 196 12.07 -19.59 -0.95
C GLU A 196 12.76 -20.22 -2.18
N HIS A 197 12.77 -19.53 -3.32
CA HIS A 197 13.52 -19.95 -4.51
C HIS A 197 15.04 -19.89 -4.36
N ARG A 198 15.57 -19.39 -3.23
CA ARG A 198 16.98 -19.54 -2.89
C ARG A 198 17.11 -20.77 -2.00
N PRO A 199 17.46 -21.95 -2.54
CA PRO A 199 17.73 -23.11 -1.69
C PRO A 199 18.75 -22.69 -0.64
N SER A 200 18.41 -22.95 0.63
CA SER A 200 19.27 -22.77 1.77
C SER A 200 20.61 -23.44 1.48
N VAL A 201 21.61 -22.66 1.08
CA VAL A 201 23.01 -22.98 1.34
C VAL A 201 23.19 -22.75 2.85
N ALA A 202 22.54 -23.59 3.64
CA ALA A 202 22.72 -23.75 5.07
C ALA A 202 23.60 -24.98 5.24
N GLY A 203 24.87 -24.78 4.93
CA GLY A 203 25.96 -25.63 5.37
C GLY A 203 26.95 -24.74 6.09
N GLN A 204 26.69 -24.47 7.37
CA GLN A 204 27.67 -24.24 8.41
C GLN A 204 27.00 -24.21 9.78
#